data_AF-A0AAW2NBR5-F1
#
_entry.id   AF-A0AAW2NBR5-F1
#
_cell.length_a   1.000
_cell.length_b   1.000
_cell.length_c   1.000
_cell.angle_alpha   90.00
_cell.angle_beta   90.00
_cell.angle_gamma   90.00
#
_symmetry.space_group_name_H-M   'P 1'
#
loop_
_entity.id
_entity.type
_entity.pdbx_description
1 polymer ?
#
loop_
_entity_poly.entity_id
_entity_poly.type
_entity_poly.pdbx_seq_one_letter_code
_entity_poly.pdbx_strand_id
1 'polypeptide(L)'
;MRERLKQGKKSNFSVRADGVIVNGERVGVPDVSGLRKKILQEAYNAPYAMHPSTTKMYRNLKPYYWWQTMKKDVAEFVAKCMTCQQVKAEHQAPAGKLQPLSIPEWKWEKITMDFVVGLPRTLRKHDAIWTNGQSERTIQTLEDMMRACIMEFKGNWDDHVPLMEFAYNNSFHSSIGMALYEALYGRRCRSPVCWDIGGLRQLEGPELVQETMKKIQIVKKCLKAAQDRQKSYVDKHHREMEYEIGDKVFLKVSPWKGILRFGKQGNLSPRYIGPYEIIERIGPPAYQLALPAELSQIHDVFHVSMLRRYRSDPSHVIREPKVEISEELTYMEEPTEILDRSVRKLRNKEIPMVKVRWTHHSPREATWEVEEHMREKYPYLFQ
;
A
#
# COMPACT_ATOMS: atom_id res chain seq x y z
N MET A 1 41.85 -22.80 -7.36
CA MET A 1 41.08 -23.82 -8.13
C MET A 1 41.98 -24.61 -9.08
N ARG A 2 42.75 -23.95 -9.96
CA ARG A 2 43.77 -24.61 -10.81
C ARG A 2 44.78 -25.46 -10.03
N GLU A 3 45.24 -24.99 -8.86
CA GLU A 3 46.18 -25.76 -8.02
C GLU A 3 45.56 -27.03 -7.40
N ARG A 4 44.28 -26.99 -7.01
CA ARG A 4 43.57 -28.16 -6.46
C ARG A 4 43.29 -29.22 -7.54
N LEU A 5 43.15 -28.80 -8.79
CA LEU A 5 43.04 -29.69 -9.96
C LEU A 5 44.38 -30.35 -10.31
N LYS A 6 45.51 -29.63 -10.15
CA LYS A 6 46.86 -30.21 -10.29
C LYS A 6 47.20 -31.23 -9.20
N GLN A 7 46.54 -31.19 -8.05
CA GLN A 7 46.77 -32.08 -6.90
C GLN A 7 45.92 -33.38 -6.93
N GLY A 8 45.25 -33.72 -8.04
CA GLY A 8 44.64 -35.04 -8.22
C GLY A 8 43.44 -35.38 -7.32
N LYS A 9 42.85 -34.42 -6.59
CA LYS A 9 41.62 -34.66 -5.83
C LYS A 9 40.43 -34.74 -6.79
N LYS A 10 39.77 -35.91 -6.84
CA LYS A 10 38.52 -36.17 -7.60
C LYS A 10 37.56 -35.00 -7.44
N SER A 11 37.43 -34.23 -8.50
CA SER A 11 36.47 -33.15 -8.61
C SER A 11 35.86 -33.24 -10.01
N ASN A 12 34.58 -32.95 -10.16
CA ASN A 12 33.83 -33.05 -11.44
C ASN A 12 34.29 -32.05 -12.52
N PHE A 13 35.51 -31.53 -12.38
CA PHE A 13 36.06 -30.49 -13.22
C PHE A 13 37.13 -31.06 -14.14
N SER A 14 37.03 -30.75 -15.43
CA SER A 14 38.04 -31.06 -16.43
C SER A 14 38.49 -29.77 -17.12
N VAL A 15 39.64 -29.83 -17.80
CA VAL A 15 40.15 -28.73 -18.61
C VAL A 15 39.99 -29.15 -20.06
N ARG A 16 39.28 -28.33 -20.85
CA ARG A 16 39.15 -28.53 -22.31
C ARG A 16 40.48 -28.22 -23.02
N ALA A 17 40.62 -28.67 -24.27
CA ALA A 17 41.82 -28.46 -25.08
C ALA A 17 42.18 -26.98 -25.30
N ASP A 18 41.19 -26.08 -25.19
CA ASP A 18 41.31 -24.62 -25.27
C ASP A 18 41.74 -23.96 -23.93
N GLY A 19 42.01 -24.76 -22.89
CA GLY A 19 42.41 -24.27 -21.56
C GLY A 19 41.26 -23.81 -20.66
N VAL A 20 40.00 -23.98 -21.08
CA VAL A 20 38.81 -23.62 -20.30
C VAL A 20 38.49 -24.70 -19.27
N ILE A 21 38.25 -24.27 -18.02
CA ILE A 21 37.80 -25.17 -16.94
C ILE A 21 36.31 -25.44 -17.14
N VAL A 22 35.90 -26.69 -17.14
CA VAL A 22 34.49 -27.10 -17.21
C VAL A 22 34.10 -27.93 -15.99
N ASN A 23 32.82 -27.89 -15.61
CA ASN A 23 32.23 -28.74 -14.56
C ASN A 23 31.10 -29.57 -15.19
N GLY A 24 31.38 -30.84 -15.51
CA GLY A 24 30.56 -31.60 -16.45
C GLY A 24 30.51 -30.90 -17.82
N GLU A 25 29.32 -30.53 -18.28
CA GLU A 25 29.11 -29.82 -19.56
C GLU A 25 29.17 -28.28 -19.46
N ARG A 26 29.33 -27.73 -18.24
CA ARG A 26 29.22 -26.28 -17.99
C ARG A 26 30.58 -25.61 -17.98
N VAL A 27 30.66 -24.41 -18.54
CA VAL A 27 31.86 -23.57 -18.51
C VAL A 27 32.05 -22.96 -17.12
N GLY A 28 33.20 -23.26 -16.50
CA GLY A 28 33.61 -22.68 -15.23
C GLY A 28 34.08 -21.24 -15.41
N VAL A 29 33.37 -20.27 -14.84
CA VAL A 29 33.67 -18.84 -15.00
C VAL A 29 34.56 -18.35 -13.86
N PRO A 30 35.84 -18.01 -14.13
CA PRO A 30 36.73 -17.45 -13.12
C PRO A 30 36.30 -16.05 -12.69
N ASP A 31 36.69 -15.65 -11.49
CA ASP A 31 36.46 -14.30 -10.98
C ASP A 31 37.57 -13.35 -11.45
N VAL A 32 37.57 -13.04 -12.74
CA VAL A 32 38.61 -12.21 -13.37
C VAL A 32 37.98 -11.16 -14.28
N SER A 33 38.53 -9.95 -14.27
CA SER A 33 38.24 -8.88 -15.23
C SER A 33 36.75 -8.54 -15.43
N GLY A 34 35.93 -8.74 -14.39
CA GLY A 34 34.48 -8.52 -14.47
C GLY A 34 33.74 -9.45 -15.44
N LEU A 35 34.33 -10.58 -15.83
CA LEU A 35 33.75 -11.51 -16.81
C LEU A 35 32.36 -12.00 -16.38
N ARG A 36 32.19 -12.32 -15.09
CA ARG A 36 30.89 -12.68 -14.52
C ARG A 36 29.87 -11.56 -14.72
N LYS A 37 30.24 -10.29 -14.46
CA LYS A 37 29.37 -9.13 -14.64
C LYS A 37 28.96 -8.96 -16.10
N LYS A 38 29.88 -9.16 -17.06
CA LYS A 38 29.58 -9.12 -18.49
C LYS A 38 28.57 -10.19 -18.91
N ILE A 39 28.76 -11.44 -18.46
CA ILE A 39 27.81 -12.53 -18.73
C ILE A 39 26.43 -12.19 -18.15
N LEU A 40 26.37 -11.65 -16.94
CA LEU A 40 25.12 -11.23 -16.31
C LEU A 40 24.45 -10.08 -17.09
N GLN A 41 25.21 -9.07 -17.53
CA GLN A 41 24.70 -7.95 -18.31
C GLN A 41 24.14 -8.40 -19.67
N GLU A 42 24.87 -9.22 -20.42
CA GLU A 42 24.41 -9.76 -21.71
C GLU A 42 23.13 -10.57 -21.55
N ALA A 43 23.09 -11.49 -20.58
CA ALA A 43 21.93 -12.33 -20.34
C ALA A 43 20.69 -11.54 -19.85
N TYR A 44 20.91 -10.36 -19.26
CA TYR A 44 19.85 -9.53 -18.72
C TYR A 44 19.32 -8.49 -19.72
N ASN A 45 20.23 -7.89 -20.49
CA ASN A 45 19.94 -6.85 -21.49
C ASN A 45 19.61 -7.42 -22.87
N ALA A 46 19.76 -8.73 -23.08
CA ALA A 46 19.35 -9.37 -24.32
C ALA A 46 17.91 -8.97 -24.67
N PRO A 47 17.62 -8.52 -25.91
CA PRO A 47 16.30 -8.01 -26.29
C PRO A 47 15.12 -8.93 -25.94
N TYR A 48 15.36 -10.24 -26.00
CA TYR A 48 14.36 -11.27 -25.72
C TYR A 48 14.27 -11.66 -24.23
N ALA A 49 15.21 -11.24 -23.39
CA ALA A 49 15.26 -11.65 -21.98
C ALA A 49 14.25 -10.89 -21.10
N MET A 50 13.88 -9.66 -21.49
CA MET A 50 12.86 -8.82 -20.84
C MET A 50 13.05 -8.71 -19.32
N HIS A 51 14.23 -8.27 -18.85
CA HIS A 51 14.54 -8.11 -17.42
C HIS A 51 14.14 -9.33 -16.55
N PRO A 52 14.74 -10.51 -16.83
CA PRO A 52 14.29 -11.76 -16.23
C PRO A 52 14.37 -11.74 -14.69
N SER A 53 13.45 -12.46 -14.04
CA SER A 53 13.53 -12.67 -12.59
C SER A 53 14.79 -13.46 -12.22
N THR A 54 15.24 -13.36 -10.98
CA THR A 54 16.40 -14.10 -10.46
C THR A 54 16.34 -15.59 -10.80
N THR A 55 15.18 -16.22 -10.61
CA THR A 55 14.98 -17.65 -10.91
C THR A 55 15.06 -17.92 -12.41
N LYS A 56 14.44 -17.08 -13.26
CA LYS A 56 14.49 -17.24 -14.71
C LYS A 56 15.91 -17.05 -15.23
N MET A 57 16.61 -16.01 -14.78
CA MET A 57 17.99 -15.72 -15.17
C MET A 57 18.94 -16.86 -14.77
N TYR A 58 18.82 -17.37 -13.54
CA TYR A 58 19.62 -18.53 -13.10
C TYR A 58 19.33 -19.78 -13.95
N ARG A 59 18.05 -20.07 -14.26
CA ARG A 59 17.68 -21.21 -15.12
C ARG A 59 18.24 -21.07 -16.54
N ASN A 60 18.31 -19.86 -17.08
CA ASN A 60 18.87 -19.61 -18.41
C ASN A 60 20.40 -19.77 -18.44
N LEU A 61 21.10 -19.36 -17.38
CA LEU A 61 22.57 -19.44 -17.31
C LEU A 61 23.08 -20.81 -16.89
N LYS A 62 22.33 -21.52 -16.05
CA LYS A 62 22.74 -22.81 -15.45
C LYS A 62 23.17 -23.88 -16.47
N PRO A 63 22.56 -24.03 -17.66
CA PRO A 63 23.01 -25.02 -18.64
C PRO A 63 24.41 -24.74 -19.19
N TYR A 64 24.81 -23.47 -19.28
CA TYR A 64 26.04 -23.06 -19.98
C TYR A 64 27.18 -22.72 -19.03
N TYR A 65 26.89 -22.10 -17.89
CA TYR A 65 27.90 -21.54 -17.00
C TYR A 65 27.82 -22.11 -15.58
N TRP A 66 28.96 -22.09 -14.89
CA TRP A 66 29.06 -22.48 -13.50
C TRP A 66 30.10 -21.64 -12.76
N TRP A 67 29.75 -21.17 -11.56
CA TRP A 67 30.69 -20.70 -10.53
C TRP A 67 30.03 -20.84 -9.15
N GLN A 68 30.83 -20.83 -8.08
CA GLN A 68 30.40 -21.20 -6.72
C GLN A 68 29.23 -20.35 -6.20
N THR A 69 29.25 -19.04 -6.42
CA THR A 69 28.25 -18.08 -5.94
C THR A 69 27.22 -17.67 -7.00
N MET A 70 27.12 -18.39 -8.12
CA MET A 70 26.28 -17.99 -9.27
C MET A 70 24.86 -17.59 -8.92
N LYS A 71 24.17 -18.36 -8.08
CA LYS A 71 22.80 -18.02 -7.68
C LYS A 71 22.73 -16.72 -6.86
N LYS A 72 23.71 -16.49 -5.98
CA LYS A 72 23.81 -15.28 -5.15
C LYS A 72 24.12 -14.07 -6.04
N ASP A 73 25.08 -14.20 -6.94
CA ASP A 73 25.52 -13.12 -7.83
C ASP A 73 24.40 -12.72 -8.81
N VAL A 74 23.66 -13.69 -9.35
CA VAL A 74 22.45 -13.44 -10.15
C VAL A 74 21.39 -12.69 -9.34
N ALA A 75 21.15 -13.10 -8.09
CA ALA A 75 20.16 -12.45 -7.23
C ALA A 75 20.55 -11.01 -6.89
N GLU A 76 21.82 -10.77 -6.59
CA GLU A 76 22.35 -9.44 -6.32
C GLU A 76 22.27 -8.53 -7.55
N PHE A 77 22.65 -9.05 -8.72
CA PHE A 77 22.58 -8.30 -9.99
C PHE A 77 21.16 -7.90 -10.37
N VAL A 78 20.21 -8.83 -10.36
CA VAL A 78 18.80 -8.53 -10.68
C VAL A 78 18.19 -7.57 -9.67
N ALA A 79 18.58 -7.65 -8.39
CA ALA A 79 18.05 -6.78 -7.35
C ALA A 79 18.61 -5.35 -7.44
N LYS A 80 19.77 -5.15 -8.05
CA LYS A 80 20.32 -3.81 -8.32
C LYS A 80 19.64 -3.13 -9.51
N CYS A 81 19.04 -3.86 -10.47
CA CYS A 81 18.40 -3.21 -11.61
C CYS A 81 17.37 -2.12 -11.23
N MET A 82 17.66 -0.86 -11.58
CA MET A 82 16.82 0.32 -11.29
C MET A 82 15.37 0.16 -11.75
N THR A 83 15.15 -0.23 -13.02
CA THR A 83 13.81 -0.42 -13.59
C THR A 83 13.02 -1.49 -12.83
N CYS A 84 13.67 -2.60 -12.45
CA CYS A 84 13.01 -3.62 -11.62
C CYS A 84 12.67 -3.11 -10.23
N GLN A 85 13.52 -2.28 -9.62
CA GLN A 85 13.26 -1.71 -8.30
C GLN A 85 12.06 -0.74 -8.34
N GLN A 86 11.88 0.01 -9.43
CA GLN A 86 10.79 0.99 -9.58
C GLN A 86 9.44 0.41 -10.01
N VAL A 87 9.44 -0.62 -10.86
CA VAL A 87 8.19 -1.14 -11.48
C VAL A 87 7.66 -2.39 -10.79
N LYS A 88 8.53 -3.26 -10.24
CA LYS A 88 8.05 -4.54 -9.69
C LYS A 88 7.16 -4.32 -8.48
N ALA A 89 5.99 -4.94 -8.51
CA ALA A 89 5.10 -5.06 -7.37
C ALA A 89 5.81 -5.78 -6.22
N GLU A 90 5.59 -5.27 -5.02
CA GLU A 90 6.01 -5.93 -3.80
C GLU A 90 4.97 -7.00 -3.41
N HIS A 91 5.44 -8.24 -3.25
CA HIS A 91 4.63 -9.38 -2.82
C HIS A 91 4.88 -9.73 -1.34
N GLN A 92 5.63 -8.90 -0.63
CA GLN A 92 5.92 -9.07 0.78
C GLN A 92 4.79 -8.43 1.62
N ALA A 93 4.65 -8.91 2.85
CA ALA A 93 3.78 -8.27 3.84
C ALA A 93 4.10 -6.77 3.96
N PRO A 94 3.09 -5.90 4.13
CA PRO A 94 3.32 -4.48 4.36
C PRO A 94 4.26 -4.23 5.54
N ALA A 95 5.09 -3.20 5.42
CA ALA A 95 6.02 -2.81 6.46
C ALA A 95 5.31 -2.01 7.57
N GLY A 96 5.78 -2.20 8.81
CA GLY A 96 5.32 -1.47 9.98
C GLY A 96 4.30 -2.25 10.80
N LYS A 97 4.58 -2.36 12.11
CA LYS A 97 3.63 -2.92 13.08
C LYS A 97 2.59 -1.88 13.47
N LEU A 98 1.40 -2.33 13.85
CA LEU A 98 0.34 -1.44 14.31
C LEU A 98 0.76 -0.71 15.59
N GLN A 99 0.67 0.62 15.56
CA GLN A 99 0.86 1.46 16.74
C GLN A 99 -0.52 1.81 17.31
N PRO A 100 -0.98 1.14 18.38
CA PRO A 100 -2.25 1.48 19.00
C PRO A 100 -2.17 2.87 19.65
N LEU A 101 -3.23 3.65 19.52
CA LEU A 101 -3.37 4.92 20.22
C LEU A 101 -3.38 4.68 21.73
N SER A 102 -2.75 5.58 22.50
CA SER A 102 -2.79 5.51 23.95
C SER A 102 -4.22 5.63 24.46
N ILE A 103 -4.61 4.69 25.32
CA ILE A 103 -5.94 4.61 25.92
C ILE A 103 -6.15 5.85 26.78
N PRO A 104 -7.21 6.64 26.53
CA PRO A 104 -7.53 7.80 27.35
C PRO A 104 -7.65 7.44 28.83
N GLU A 105 -7.17 8.33 29.69
CA GLU A 105 -7.34 8.23 31.12
C GLU A 105 -8.75 8.59 31.56
N TRP A 106 -9.39 9.53 30.84
CA TRP A 106 -10.73 9.98 31.17
C TRP A 106 -11.63 10.17 29.95
N LYS A 107 -12.92 10.30 30.23
CA LYS A 107 -13.94 10.65 29.23
C LYS A 107 -13.61 12.01 28.64
N TRP A 108 -13.84 12.19 27.34
CA TRP A 108 -13.63 13.44 26.61
C TRP A 108 -12.18 13.92 26.45
N GLU A 109 -11.18 13.16 26.90
CA GLU A 109 -9.77 13.50 26.70
C GLU A 109 -9.35 13.41 25.23
N LYS A 110 -9.90 12.43 24.50
CA LYS A 110 -9.65 12.25 23.07
C LYS A 110 -10.95 12.03 22.34
N ILE A 111 -11.17 12.83 21.31
CA ILE A 111 -12.30 12.72 20.40
C ILE A 111 -11.71 12.56 19.00
N THR A 112 -12.09 11.49 18.31
CA THR A 112 -11.76 11.32 16.90
C THR A 112 -12.95 11.71 16.05
N MET A 113 -12.68 12.25 14.88
CA MET A 113 -13.70 12.75 13.97
C MET A 113 -13.47 12.11 12.61
N ASP A 114 -14.56 11.69 11.97
CA ASP A 114 -14.54 11.15 10.62
C ASP A 114 -15.83 11.50 9.89
N PHE A 115 -15.82 11.41 8.56
CA PHE A 115 -16.96 11.70 7.71
C PHE A 115 -17.34 10.47 6.90
N VAL A 116 -18.59 10.05 7.03
CA VAL A 116 -19.20 9.11 6.09
C VAL A 116 -19.73 9.94 4.93
N VAL A 117 -19.04 9.87 3.80
CA VAL A 117 -19.32 10.65 2.58
C VAL A 117 -19.92 9.76 1.48
N GLY A 118 -20.52 10.37 0.46
CA GLY A 118 -21.10 9.65 -0.67
C GLY A 118 -22.50 9.08 -0.41
N LEU A 119 -23.20 9.63 0.60
CA LEU A 119 -24.59 9.26 0.88
C LEU A 119 -25.53 9.92 -0.14
N PRO A 120 -26.70 9.31 -0.43
CA PRO A 120 -27.73 9.94 -1.24
C PRO A 120 -28.12 11.30 -0.65
N ARG A 121 -28.18 12.34 -1.48
CA ARG A 121 -28.48 13.69 -1.01
C ARG A 121 -29.90 13.81 -0.47
N THR A 122 -30.06 14.32 0.74
CA THR A 122 -31.38 14.51 1.38
C THR A 122 -32.10 15.75 0.84
N LEU A 123 -33.40 15.89 1.15
CA LEU A 123 -34.17 17.10 0.83
C LEU A 123 -33.57 18.38 1.45
N ARG A 124 -32.90 18.25 2.60
CA ARG A 124 -32.18 19.35 3.27
C ARG A 124 -30.78 19.59 2.70
N LYS A 125 -30.42 18.90 1.61
CA LYS A 125 -29.15 18.96 0.90
C LYS A 125 -27.95 18.39 1.66
N HIS A 126 -28.16 17.55 2.66
CA HIS A 126 -27.09 16.80 3.33
C HIS A 126 -26.63 15.61 2.47
N ASP A 127 -25.33 15.37 2.41
CA ASP A 127 -24.69 14.29 1.63
C ASP A 127 -23.58 13.54 2.40
N ALA A 128 -23.37 13.91 3.67
CA ALA A 128 -22.39 13.30 4.54
C ALA A 128 -22.85 13.31 6.01
N ILE A 129 -22.32 12.36 6.79
CA ILE A 129 -22.52 12.26 8.25
C ILE A 129 -21.19 12.42 8.94
N TRP A 130 -21.17 13.23 9.99
CA TRP A 130 -20.06 13.30 10.91
C TRP A 130 -20.16 12.20 11.96
N THR A 131 -19.09 11.43 12.14
CA THR A 131 -19.03 10.28 13.05
C THR A 131 -17.78 10.32 13.93
N ASN A 132 -17.81 9.58 15.04
CA ASN A 132 -16.64 9.39 15.89
C ASN A 132 -15.74 8.30 15.29
N GLY A 133 -14.72 8.73 14.53
CA GLY A 133 -13.84 7.95 13.65
C GLY A 133 -12.93 6.87 14.26
N GLN A 134 -13.38 6.16 15.28
CA GLN A 134 -12.55 5.17 15.98
C GLN A 134 -12.37 3.87 15.18
N SER A 135 -13.32 3.49 14.32
CA SER A 135 -13.15 2.32 13.44
C SER A 135 -14.09 2.29 12.25
N GLU A 136 -13.58 1.81 11.12
CA GLU A 136 -14.35 1.47 9.90
C GLU A 136 -15.50 0.48 10.20
N ARG A 137 -15.32 -0.37 11.22
CA ARG A 137 -16.33 -1.34 11.66
C ARG A 137 -17.53 -0.66 12.34
N THR A 138 -17.30 0.41 13.09
CA THR A 138 -18.36 1.25 13.65
C THR A 138 -19.17 1.90 12.54
N ILE A 139 -18.48 2.47 11.54
CA ILE A 139 -19.11 3.07 10.36
C ILE A 139 -19.98 2.04 9.64
N GLN A 140 -19.46 0.84 9.39
CA GLN A 140 -20.22 -0.24 8.74
C GLN A 140 -21.49 -0.61 9.54
N THR A 141 -21.40 -0.69 10.87
CA THR A 141 -22.57 -0.98 11.71
C THR A 141 -23.61 0.14 11.62
N LEU A 142 -23.17 1.40 11.61
CA LEU A 142 -24.05 2.55 11.43
C LEU A 142 -24.70 2.55 10.04
N GLU A 143 -23.95 2.22 8.98
CA GLU A 143 -24.51 2.06 7.64
C GLU A 143 -25.58 0.96 7.59
N ASP A 144 -25.36 -0.18 8.22
CA ASP A 144 -26.32 -1.28 8.23
C ASP A 144 -27.60 -0.90 9.01
N MET A 145 -27.45 -0.21 10.14
CA MET A 145 -28.58 0.36 10.89
C MET A 145 -29.34 1.38 10.05
N MET A 146 -28.63 2.24 9.31
CA MET A 146 -29.24 3.23 8.42
C MET A 146 -30.04 2.57 7.30
N ARG A 147 -29.48 1.55 6.65
CA ARG A 147 -30.18 0.77 5.60
C ARG A 147 -31.46 0.16 6.16
N ALA A 148 -31.41 -0.43 7.35
CA ALA A 148 -32.59 -0.99 8.01
C ALA A 148 -33.66 0.09 8.29
N CYS A 149 -33.26 1.25 8.84
CA CYS A 149 -34.17 2.36 9.10
C CYS A 149 -34.84 2.90 7.83
N ILE A 150 -34.08 3.07 6.74
CA ILE A 150 -34.62 3.56 5.47
C ILE A 150 -35.58 2.54 4.86
N MET A 151 -35.26 1.25 4.93
CA MET A 151 -36.12 0.18 4.40
C MET A 151 -37.46 0.10 5.15
N GLU A 152 -37.44 0.21 6.48
CA GLU A 152 -38.63 0.05 7.32
C GLU A 152 -39.48 1.33 7.40
N PHE A 153 -38.85 2.46 7.72
CA PHE A 153 -39.56 3.71 8.05
C PHE A 153 -39.74 4.64 6.84
N LYS A 154 -39.03 4.39 5.73
CA LYS A 154 -38.99 5.24 4.52
C LYS A 154 -38.57 6.70 4.87
N GLY A 155 -38.50 7.58 3.88
CA GLY A 155 -38.08 8.98 4.08
C GLY A 155 -36.58 9.23 3.98
N ASN A 156 -36.13 10.42 4.40
CA ASN A 156 -34.70 10.77 4.33
C ASN A 156 -33.92 10.10 5.46
N TRP A 157 -32.66 9.79 5.20
CA TRP A 157 -31.80 9.16 6.20
C TRP A 157 -31.47 10.10 7.37
N ASP A 158 -31.44 11.41 7.16
CA ASP A 158 -31.07 12.40 8.18
C ASP A 158 -32.12 12.53 9.29
N ASP A 159 -33.38 12.23 9.00
CA ASP A 159 -34.45 12.18 10.00
C ASP A 159 -34.30 10.99 10.98
N HIS A 160 -33.58 9.94 10.58
CA HIS A 160 -33.41 8.70 11.36
C HIS A 160 -32.11 8.65 12.18
N VAL A 161 -31.18 9.59 11.96
CA VAL A 161 -29.89 9.63 12.66
C VAL A 161 -30.04 9.64 14.20
N PRO A 162 -30.94 10.43 14.80
CA PRO A 162 -31.09 10.44 16.26
C PRO A 162 -31.57 9.10 16.83
N LEU A 163 -32.43 8.38 16.11
CA LEU A 163 -32.91 7.07 16.51
C LEU A 163 -31.77 6.03 16.47
N MET A 164 -30.96 6.08 15.41
CA MET A 164 -29.80 5.20 15.28
C MET A 164 -28.75 5.47 16.37
N GLU A 165 -28.44 6.74 16.65
CA GLU A 165 -27.51 7.13 17.71
C GLU A 165 -27.97 6.58 19.06
N PHE A 166 -29.25 6.76 19.38
CA PHE A 166 -29.84 6.23 20.61
C PHE A 166 -29.75 4.70 20.68
N ALA A 167 -30.09 4.01 19.60
CA ALA A 167 -30.03 2.55 19.56
C ALA A 167 -28.59 2.03 19.69
N TYR A 168 -27.64 2.65 19.00
CA TYR A 168 -26.22 2.29 19.04
C TYR A 168 -25.63 2.51 20.43
N ASN A 169 -25.82 3.69 21.02
CA ASN A 169 -25.28 4.02 22.34
C ASN A 169 -25.82 3.13 23.47
N ASN A 170 -27.03 2.58 23.30
CA ASN A 170 -27.67 1.68 24.26
C ASN A 170 -27.46 0.20 23.97
N SER A 171 -26.87 -0.14 22.83
CA SER A 171 -26.56 -1.53 22.47
C SER A 171 -25.36 -2.04 23.26
N PHE A 172 -25.33 -3.35 23.50
CA PHE A 172 -24.23 -3.98 24.22
C PHE A 172 -23.00 -4.12 23.32
N HIS A 173 -21.85 -3.60 23.75
CA HIS A 173 -20.58 -3.75 23.03
C HIS A 173 -19.73 -4.84 23.68
N SER A 174 -19.47 -5.93 22.96
CA SER A 174 -18.66 -7.05 23.45
C SER A 174 -17.21 -6.70 23.78
N SER A 175 -16.64 -5.68 23.11
CA SER A 175 -15.29 -5.19 23.37
C SER A 175 -15.16 -4.47 24.71
N ILE A 176 -16.22 -3.83 25.20
CA ILE A 176 -16.25 -3.06 26.45
C ILE A 176 -16.96 -3.84 27.57
N GLY A 177 -17.87 -4.75 27.22
CA GLY A 177 -18.65 -5.55 28.16
C GLY A 177 -19.90 -4.84 28.72
N MET A 178 -20.31 -3.72 28.13
CA MET A 178 -21.51 -2.96 28.49
C MET A 178 -21.92 -2.04 27.32
N ALA A 179 -23.01 -1.28 27.49
CA ALA A 179 -23.42 -0.24 26.54
C ALA A 179 -22.54 1.02 26.65
N LEU A 180 -22.38 1.76 25.54
CA LEU A 180 -21.59 3.00 25.54
C LEU A 180 -22.18 4.05 26.46
N TYR A 181 -23.52 4.15 26.50
CA TYR A 181 -24.23 5.02 27.44
C TYR A 181 -23.87 4.67 28.90
N GLU A 182 -23.85 3.39 29.24
CA GLU A 182 -23.49 2.95 30.59
C GLU A 182 -22.02 3.26 30.91
N ALA A 183 -21.12 3.08 29.96
CA ALA A 183 -19.71 3.44 30.14
C ALA A 183 -19.53 4.96 30.35
N LEU A 184 -20.29 5.78 29.60
CA LEU A 184 -20.20 7.24 29.64
C LEU A 184 -20.87 7.85 30.87
N TYR A 185 -22.03 7.36 31.29
CA TYR A 185 -22.81 7.95 32.38
C TYR A 185 -22.76 7.15 33.69
N GLY A 186 -22.12 5.97 33.69
CA GLY A 186 -22.02 5.10 34.86
C GLY A 186 -23.30 4.32 35.18
N ARG A 187 -24.40 4.57 34.48
CA ARG A 187 -25.72 3.95 34.70
C ARG A 187 -26.39 3.59 33.38
N ARG A 188 -27.31 2.64 33.42
CA ARG A 188 -28.12 2.25 32.25
C ARG A 188 -29.05 3.39 31.83
N CYS A 189 -29.28 3.50 30.52
CA CYS A 189 -30.24 4.48 29.99
C CYS A 189 -31.66 4.14 30.44
N ARG A 190 -32.44 5.17 30.75
CA ARG A 190 -33.86 5.05 31.05
C ARG A 190 -34.62 5.45 29.79
N SER A 191 -35.11 4.47 29.03
CA SER A 191 -35.99 4.73 27.90
C SER A 191 -37.44 4.94 28.39
N PRO A 192 -38.30 5.57 27.57
CA PRO A 192 -39.73 5.69 27.90
C PRO A 192 -40.42 4.35 28.21
N VAL A 193 -39.93 3.25 27.63
CA VAL A 193 -40.41 1.88 27.88
C VAL A 193 -40.02 1.38 29.28
N CYS A 194 -38.98 1.94 29.89
CA CYS A 194 -38.46 1.57 31.21
C CYS A 194 -38.84 2.56 32.32
N TRP A 195 -39.79 3.47 32.09
CA TRP A 195 -40.17 4.52 33.05
C TRP A 195 -40.85 3.93 34.31
N ASP A 196 -41.52 2.78 34.18
CA ASP A 196 -42.19 2.07 35.29
C ASP A 196 -41.23 1.37 36.26
N ILE A 197 -39.92 1.33 35.97
CA ILE A 197 -38.90 0.90 36.93
C ILE A 197 -38.61 2.08 37.86
N GLY A 198 -39.61 2.39 38.69
CA GLY A 198 -39.56 3.38 39.76
C GLY A 198 -38.63 2.90 40.88
N GLY A 199 -37.33 3.12 40.73
CA GLY A 199 -36.41 3.21 41.87
C GLY A 199 -36.48 4.62 42.47
N LEU A 200 -36.59 4.70 43.80
CA LEU A 200 -36.50 5.92 44.61
C LEU A 200 -35.51 6.92 43.99
N ARG A 201 -35.87 8.21 43.96
CA ARG A 201 -34.91 9.31 43.77
C ARG A 201 -33.95 9.31 44.96
N GLN A 202 -33.01 8.38 44.97
CA GLN A 202 -31.92 8.40 45.93
C GLN A 202 -31.04 9.58 45.51
N LEU A 203 -30.85 10.53 46.42
CA LEU A 203 -29.80 11.54 46.27
C LEU A 203 -28.47 10.78 46.23
N GLU A 204 -27.96 10.56 45.01
CA GLU A 204 -26.76 9.76 44.77
C GLU A 204 -25.53 10.52 45.30
N GLY A 205 -24.95 10.00 46.39
CA GLY A 205 -23.77 10.56 47.03
C GLY A 205 -22.45 10.18 46.33
N PRO A 206 -21.31 10.20 47.04
CA PRO A 206 -19.99 9.86 46.48
C PRO A 206 -19.87 8.40 45.97
N GLU A 207 -20.84 7.54 46.26
CA GLU A 207 -20.89 6.15 45.79
C GLU A 207 -20.94 6.02 44.26
N LEU A 208 -21.69 6.89 43.57
CA LEU A 208 -21.76 6.90 42.10
C LEU A 208 -20.39 7.18 41.48
N VAL A 209 -19.62 8.09 42.09
CA VAL A 209 -18.26 8.42 41.65
C VAL A 209 -17.36 7.20 41.81
N GLN A 210 -17.45 6.49 42.93
CA GLN A 210 -16.69 5.26 43.16
C GLN A 210 -17.08 4.14 42.19
N GLU A 211 -18.37 3.94 41.93
CA GLU A 211 -18.85 2.96 40.95
C GLU A 211 -18.39 3.31 39.54
N THR A 212 -18.48 4.60 39.17
CA THR A 212 -18.00 5.10 37.88
C THR A 212 -16.51 4.89 37.73
N MET A 213 -15.71 5.16 38.77
CA MET A 213 -14.26 4.90 38.75
C MET A 213 -13.96 3.40 38.56
N LYS A 214 -14.69 2.50 39.23
CA LYS A 214 -14.57 1.05 39.03
C LYS A 214 -14.91 0.65 37.59
N LYS A 215 -16.02 1.17 37.03
CA LYS A 215 -16.41 0.91 35.64
C LYS A 215 -15.36 1.43 34.65
N ILE A 216 -14.80 2.62 34.87
CA ILE A 216 -13.73 3.17 34.02
C ILE A 216 -12.50 2.26 34.03
N GLN A 217 -12.11 1.71 35.18
CA GLN A 217 -11.00 0.75 35.24
C GLN A 217 -11.29 -0.53 34.43
N ILE A 218 -12.52 -1.05 34.48
CA ILE A 218 -12.94 -2.20 33.68
C ILE A 218 -12.87 -1.85 32.18
N VAL A 219 -13.45 -0.72 31.78
CA VAL A 219 -13.44 -0.24 30.39
C VAL A 219 -12.00 -0.12 29.88
N LYS A 220 -11.09 0.49 30.65
CA LYS A 220 -9.67 0.60 30.27
C LYS A 220 -9.01 -0.76 30.04
N LYS A 221 -9.24 -1.74 30.93
CA LYS A 221 -8.72 -3.11 30.77
C LYS A 221 -9.29 -3.80 29.53
N CYS A 222 -10.58 -3.66 29.29
CA CYS A 222 -11.27 -4.21 28.13
C CYS A 222 -10.76 -3.59 26.82
N LEU A 223 -10.62 -2.27 26.77
CA LEU A 223 -10.02 -1.54 25.64
C LEU A 223 -8.59 -2.00 25.39
N LYS A 224 -7.78 -2.16 26.45
CA LYS A 224 -6.41 -2.66 26.32
C LYS A 224 -6.36 -4.06 25.72
N ALA A 225 -7.18 -4.97 26.23
CA ALA A 225 -7.29 -6.33 25.69
C ALA A 225 -7.76 -6.33 24.22
N ALA A 226 -8.70 -5.46 23.86
CA ALA A 226 -9.17 -5.32 22.49
C ALA A 226 -8.08 -4.78 21.55
N GLN A 227 -7.38 -3.72 21.96
CA GLN A 227 -6.25 -3.15 21.22
C GLN A 227 -5.11 -4.17 21.04
N ASP A 228 -4.76 -4.91 22.10
CA ASP A 228 -3.70 -5.92 22.04
C ASP A 228 -4.08 -7.10 21.12
N ARG A 229 -5.35 -7.54 21.13
CA ARG A 229 -5.86 -8.54 20.19
C ARG A 229 -5.78 -8.03 18.74
N GLN A 230 -6.25 -6.82 18.49
CA GLN A 230 -6.19 -6.20 17.16
C GLN A 230 -4.75 -6.10 16.67
N LYS A 231 -3.85 -5.59 17.50
CA LYS A 231 -2.41 -5.53 17.22
C LYS A 231 -1.85 -6.90 16.90
N SER A 232 -2.14 -7.92 17.70
CA SER A 232 -1.66 -9.29 17.47
C SER A 232 -2.15 -9.89 16.14
N TYR A 233 -3.34 -9.51 15.67
CA TYR A 233 -3.89 -9.98 14.40
C TYR A 233 -3.26 -9.24 13.22
N VAL A 234 -3.18 -7.90 13.30
CA VAL A 234 -2.58 -7.06 12.26
C VAL A 234 -1.10 -7.38 12.09
N ASP A 235 -0.35 -7.46 13.19
CA ASP A 235 1.10 -7.68 13.17
C ASP A 235 1.49 -9.04 12.57
N LYS A 236 0.62 -10.07 12.59
CA LYS A 236 0.86 -11.35 11.91
C LYS A 236 1.00 -11.23 10.40
N HIS A 237 0.32 -10.23 9.82
CA HIS A 237 0.29 -9.98 8.39
C HIS A 237 1.21 -8.82 7.98
N HIS A 238 1.97 -8.26 8.93
CA HIS A 238 2.91 -7.18 8.71
C HIS A 238 4.33 -7.64 9.05
N ARG A 239 5.32 -6.95 8.51
CA ARG A 239 6.73 -7.20 8.82
C ARG A 239 7.34 -5.99 9.51
N GLU A 240 8.29 -6.29 10.39
CA GLU A 240 9.14 -5.26 10.97
C GLU A 240 10.15 -4.80 9.92
N MET A 241 10.24 -3.49 9.76
CA MET A 241 11.16 -2.85 8.84
C MET A 241 11.51 -1.50 9.44
N GLU A 242 12.80 -1.25 9.54
CA GLU A 242 13.34 -0.01 10.03
C GLU A 242 14.42 0.47 9.05
N TYR A 243 14.56 1.78 8.99
CA TYR A 243 15.57 2.47 8.21
C TYR A 243 16.41 3.36 9.12
N GLU A 244 17.65 3.59 8.71
CA GLU A 244 18.58 4.50 9.39
C GLU A 244 18.63 5.85 8.67
N ILE A 245 19.08 6.89 9.39
CA ILE A 245 19.32 8.21 8.78
C ILE A 245 20.42 8.07 7.73
N GLY A 246 20.20 8.66 6.54
CA GLY A 246 21.08 8.52 5.39
C GLY A 246 20.79 7.31 4.49
N ASP A 247 19.90 6.39 4.89
CA ASP A 247 19.44 5.35 3.98
C ASP A 247 18.68 5.97 2.81
N LYS A 248 18.92 5.41 1.62
CA LYS A 248 18.18 5.76 0.41
C LYS A 248 16.99 4.83 0.23
N VAL A 249 15.83 5.41 -0.04
CA VAL A 249 14.57 4.69 -0.23
C VAL A 249 13.81 5.22 -1.44
N PHE A 250 13.00 4.36 -2.05
CA PHE A 250 11.99 4.80 -2.98
C PHE A 250 10.68 5.08 -2.24
N LEU A 251 9.98 6.11 -2.68
CA LEU A 251 8.64 6.45 -2.25
C LEU A 251 7.62 5.78 -3.18
N LYS A 252 6.67 5.04 -2.61
CA LYS A 252 5.59 4.41 -3.33
C LYS A 252 4.58 5.47 -3.78
N VAL A 253 4.31 5.49 -5.08
CA VAL A 253 3.29 6.37 -5.67
C VAL A 253 2.15 5.53 -6.23
N SER A 254 0.95 6.06 -6.09
CA SER A 254 -0.22 5.52 -6.78
C SER A 254 -0.42 6.36 -8.03
N PRO A 255 -0.39 5.78 -9.24
CA PRO A 255 -0.83 6.52 -10.41
C PRO A 255 -2.31 6.83 -10.21
N TRP A 256 -2.67 8.11 -10.05
CA TRP A 256 -4.07 8.50 -10.05
C TRP A 256 -4.50 8.62 -11.49
N LYS A 257 -5.11 7.54 -11.97
CA LYS A 257 -5.97 7.62 -13.13
C LYS A 257 -7.29 8.19 -12.65
N GLY A 258 -7.40 9.51 -12.71
CA GLY A 258 -8.70 10.16 -12.75
C GLY A 258 -9.60 9.42 -13.75
N ILE A 259 -10.82 9.10 -13.29
CA ILE A 259 -11.87 8.29 -13.91
C ILE A 259 -11.87 6.82 -13.50
N LEU A 260 -12.92 6.47 -12.76
CA LEU A 260 -13.68 5.21 -12.85
C LEU A 260 -13.03 4.16 -13.78
N ARG A 261 -12.11 3.34 -13.27
CA ARG A 261 -11.67 2.12 -13.96
C ARG A 261 -12.14 0.91 -13.18
N PHE A 262 -13.29 0.39 -13.58
CA PHE A 262 -13.48 -1.06 -13.54
C PHE A 262 -12.30 -1.69 -14.30
N GLY A 263 -11.38 -2.30 -13.55
CA GLY A 263 -10.40 -3.27 -14.03
C GLY A 263 -9.51 -2.85 -15.20
N LYS A 264 -8.44 -2.09 -14.93
CA LYS A 264 -7.08 -2.39 -15.42
C LYS A 264 -6.11 -1.29 -14.99
N GLN A 265 -5.25 -1.67 -14.04
CA GLN A 265 -4.02 -0.99 -13.67
C GLN A 265 -3.18 -0.73 -14.93
N GLY A 266 -2.72 0.51 -15.14
CA GLY A 266 -1.72 0.78 -16.18
C GLY A 266 -0.49 -0.08 -15.89
N ASN A 267 -0.26 -1.09 -16.73
CA ASN A 267 0.61 -2.23 -16.35
C ASN A 267 2.11 -1.90 -16.37
N LEU A 268 2.50 -0.64 -16.62
CA LEU A 268 3.88 -0.23 -16.90
C LEU A 268 4.31 1.11 -16.26
N SER A 269 3.42 1.85 -15.59
CA SER A 269 3.81 3.08 -14.89
C SER A 269 4.68 2.75 -13.67
N PRO A 270 5.74 3.52 -13.37
CA PRO A 270 6.57 3.28 -12.19
C PRO A 270 5.70 3.40 -10.93
N ARG A 271 5.81 2.39 -10.05
CA ARG A 271 5.09 2.33 -8.76
C ARG A 271 5.85 3.04 -7.64
N TYR A 272 7.11 3.37 -7.91
CA TYR A 272 8.04 3.90 -6.95
C TYR A 272 8.89 4.98 -7.61
N ILE A 273 9.07 6.12 -6.93
CA ILE A 273 9.89 7.27 -7.33
C ILE A 273 11.05 7.47 -6.37
N GLY A 274 12.03 8.28 -6.77
CA GLY A 274 13.29 8.45 -6.05
C GLY A 274 14.43 7.62 -6.69
N PRO A 275 15.55 7.40 -5.97
CA PRO A 275 15.67 7.31 -4.52
C PRO A 275 15.82 8.65 -3.80
N TYR A 276 15.20 8.77 -2.63
CA TYR A 276 15.35 9.89 -1.69
C TYR A 276 16.09 9.42 -0.43
N GLU A 277 16.79 10.35 0.20
CA GLU A 277 17.52 10.10 1.45
C GLU A 277 16.62 10.34 2.65
N ILE A 278 16.77 9.52 3.69
CA ILE A 278 16.08 9.72 4.97
C ILE A 278 16.84 10.76 5.78
N ILE A 279 16.18 11.88 6.07
CA ILE A 279 16.72 12.97 6.89
C ILE A 279 16.56 12.63 8.38
N GLU A 280 15.36 12.22 8.77
CA GLU A 280 15.00 12.05 10.17
C GLU A 280 13.97 10.93 10.36
N ARG A 281 14.00 10.31 11.54
CA ARG A 281 12.98 9.37 12.01
C ARG A 281 12.06 10.08 13.02
N ILE A 282 10.90 10.57 12.55
CA ILE A 282 9.91 11.29 13.36
C ILE A 282 9.21 10.35 14.37
N GLY A 283 9.03 9.08 14.01
CA GLY A 283 8.44 8.08 14.89
C GLY A 283 8.81 6.65 14.50
N PRO A 284 8.35 5.64 15.25
CA PRO A 284 8.70 4.25 14.94
C PRO A 284 8.36 3.85 13.50
N PRO A 285 7.21 4.24 12.92
CA PRO A 285 6.87 3.92 11.54
C PRO A 285 6.95 5.11 10.57
N ALA A 286 7.39 6.31 10.99
CA ALA A 286 7.31 7.53 10.19
C ALA A 286 8.71 8.13 9.97
N TYR A 287 9.04 8.39 8.70
CA TYR A 287 10.34 8.87 8.25
C TYR A 287 10.19 10.10 7.37
N GLN A 288 11.05 11.09 7.59
CA GLN A 288 11.13 12.29 6.77
C GLN A 288 12.14 12.08 5.64
N LEU A 289 11.74 12.41 4.40
CA LEU A 289 12.57 12.26 3.21
C LEU A 289 13.08 13.61 2.70
N ALA A 290 14.30 13.61 2.16
CA ALA A 290 14.82 14.71 1.36
C ALA A 290 14.14 14.76 -0.01
N LEU A 291 12.97 15.39 -0.06
CA LEU A 291 12.25 15.63 -1.30
C LEU A 291 12.86 16.83 -2.06
N PRO A 292 12.94 16.75 -3.40
CA PRO A 292 13.41 17.86 -4.23
C PRO A 292 12.35 18.98 -4.29
N ALA A 293 12.76 20.18 -4.70
CA ALA A 293 11.94 21.39 -4.62
C ALA A 293 10.62 21.28 -5.44
N GLU A 294 10.63 20.48 -6.50
CA GLU A 294 9.46 20.19 -7.35
C GLU A 294 8.35 19.46 -6.58
N LEU A 295 8.68 18.78 -5.48
CA LEU A 295 7.74 18.05 -4.62
C LEU A 295 7.47 18.78 -3.29
N SER A 296 7.81 20.06 -3.19
CA SER A 296 7.62 20.86 -1.96
C SER A 296 6.17 21.02 -1.50
N GLN A 297 5.19 20.77 -2.39
CA GLN A 297 3.77 20.76 -2.04
C GLN A 297 3.36 19.53 -1.21
N ILE A 298 4.18 18.48 -1.21
CA ILE A 298 3.88 17.21 -0.53
C ILE A 298 4.54 17.23 0.84
N HIS A 299 3.79 16.82 1.86
CA HIS A 299 4.38 16.55 3.18
C HIS A 299 5.47 15.48 3.06
N ASP A 300 6.66 15.79 3.55
CA ASP A 300 7.87 14.99 3.41
C ASP A 300 7.97 13.83 4.42
N VAL A 301 6.99 13.68 5.31
CA VAL A 301 6.91 12.61 6.31
C VAL A 301 6.03 11.47 5.81
N PHE A 302 6.61 10.29 5.65
CA PHE A 302 5.93 9.11 5.12
C PHE A 302 5.96 7.94 6.09
N HIS A 303 4.87 7.17 6.08
CA HIS A 303 4.80 5.90 6.79
C HIS A 303 5.68 4.84 6.10
N VAL A 304 6.33 3.98 6.88
CA VAL A 304 7.27 2.94 6.43
C VAL A 304 6.69 1.99 5.36
N SER A 305 5.36 1.81 5.35
CA SER A 305 4.64 1.01 4.35
C SER A 305 4.65 1.62 2.95
N MET A 306 4.92 2.93 2.84
CA MET A 306 5.09 3.66 1.58
C MET A 306 6.55 3.65 1.11
N LEU A 307 7.48 3.13 1.90
CA LEU A 307 8.91 3.20 1.62
C LEU A 307 9.45 1.85 1.19
N ARG A 308 10.37 1.86 0.23
CA ARG A 308 11.08 0.69 -0.24
C ARG A 308 12.58 0.93 -0.27
N ARG A 309 13.36 0.06 0.37
CA ARG A 309 14.83 0.15 0.36
C ARG A 309 15.41 0.20 -1.05
N TYR A 310 16.24 1.22 -1.31
CA TYR A 310 17.02 1.30 -2.55
C TYR A 310 18.29 0.45 -2.45
N ARG A 311 18.57 -0.33 -3.49
CA ARG A 311 19.85 -1.01 -3.67
C ARG A 311 20.71 -0.19 -4.61
N SER A 312 21.75 0.43 -4.06
CA SER A 312 22.71 1.23 -4.81
C SER A 312 23.53 0.37 -5.78
N ASP A 313 23.80 0.94 -6.95
CA ASP A 313 24.81 0.47 -7.89
C ASP A 313 25.53 1.71 -8.47
N PRO A 314 26.87 1.69 -8.61
CA PRO A 314 27.62 2.81 -9.17
C PRO A 314 27.19 3.22 -10.60
N SER A 315 26.52 2.34 -11.34
CA SER A 315 26.02 2.62 -12.69
C SER A 315 24.65 3.32 -12.71
N HIS A 316 24.01 3.51 -11.55
CA HIS A 316 22.73 4.19 -11.49
C HIS A 316 22.90 5.69 -11.65
N VAL A 317 22.46 6.22 -12.78
CA VAL A 317 22.23 7.65 -12.95
C VAL A 317 20.88 7.98 -12.35
N ILE A 318 20.87 8.57 -11.15
CA ILE A 318 19.65 9.10 -10.54
C ILE A 318 19.26 10.33 -11.37
N ARG A 319 18.32 10.16 -12.30
CA ARG A 319 17.68 11.27 -12.98
C ARG A 319 16.45 11.64 -12.18
N GLU A 320 16.36 12.90 -11.76
CA GLU A 320 15.16 13.42 -11.13
C GLU A 320 13.99 13.31 -12.12
N PRO A 321 12.91 12.59 -11.77
CA PRO A 321 11.75 12.56 -12.63
C PRO A 321 11.12 13.96 -12.64
N LYS A 322 10.99 14.56 -13.83
CA LYS A 322 10.19 15.77 -14.05
C LYS A 322 8.70 15.42 -13.99
N VAL A 323 8.21 14.84 -12.91
CA VAL A 323 6.80 14.48 -12.75
C VAL A 323 6.23 15.42 -11.69
N GLU A 324 5.24 16.22 -12.07
CA GLU A 324 4.44 17.00 -11.12
C GLU A 324 3.50 16.04 -10.38
N ILE A 325 3.71 15.88 -9.08
CA ILE A 325 2.91 15.02 -8.21
C ILE A 325 2.07 15.92 -7.31
N SER A 326 0.78 15.64 -7.23
CA SER A 326 -0.16 16.37 -6.37
C SER A 326 -0.06 15.94 -4.90
N GLU A 327 -0.70 16.71 -4.01
CA GLU A 327 -0.69 16.54 -2.54
C GLU A 327 -1.07 15.12 -2.08
N GLU A 328 -1.83 14.36 -2.89
CA GLU A 328 -2.30 13.01 -2.56
C GLU A 328 -1.32 11.89 -2.93
N LEU A 329 -0.05 12.20 -3.24
CA LEU A 329 0.96 11.24 -3.75
C LEU A 329 0.58 10.59 -5.08
N THR A 330 -0.04 11.40 -5.91
CA THR A 330 -0.65 11.01 -7.18
C THR A 330 -0.20 11.96 -8.27
N TYR A 331 0.12 11.43 -9.46
CA TYR A 331 0.46 12.25 -10.62
C TYR A 331 -0.54 12.02 -11.75
N MET A 332 -0.83 13.07 -12.52
CA MET A 332 -1.72 13.00 -13.68
C MET A 332 -0.94 12.65 -14.95
N GLU A 333 -1.33 11.57 -15.63
CA GLU A 333 -0.84 11.24 -16.97
C GLU A 333 -1.75 11.91 -18.00
N GLU A 334 -1.20 12.79 -18.83
CA GLU A 334 -1.91 13.40 -19.96
C GLU A 334 -1.46 12.77 -21.29
N PRO A 335 -2.38 12.56 -22.24
CA PRO A 335 -2.02 12.03 -23.54
C PRO A 335 -1.39 13.13 -24.40
N THR A 336 -0.19 12.85 -24.93
CA THR A 336 0.61 13.81 -25.72
C THR A 336 0.40 13.66 -27.22
N GLU A 337 0.32 12.43 -27.73
CA GLU A 337 0.31 12.17 -29.17
C GLU A 337 -0.36 10.82 -29.49
N ILE A 338 -1.07 10.74 -30.61
CA ILE A 338 -1.56 9.47 -31.18
C ILE A 338 -0.52 8.95 -32.17
N LEU A 339 0.11 7.84 -31.83
CA LEU A 339 1.18 7.24 -32.63
C LEU A 339 0.66 6.31 -33.74
N ASP A 340 -0.49 5.67 -33.52
CA ASP A 340 -1.01 4.65 -34.43
C ASP A 340 -2.53 4.46 -34.26
N ARG A 341 -3.19 3.86 -35.26
CA ARG A 341 -4.61 3.51 -35.24
C ARG A 341 -4.81 2.07 -35.69
N SER A 342 -5.63 1.31 -34.98
CA SER A 342 -5.96 -0.06 -35.34
C SER A 342 -7.40 -0.40 -35.00
N VAL A 343 -7.94 -1.44 -35.62
CA VAL A 343 -9.31 -1.91 -35.34
C VAL A 343 -9.24 -3.28 -34.68
N ARG A 344 -9.77 -3.38 -33.47
CA ARG A 344 -9.87 -4.65 -32.77
C ARG A 344 -11.16 -5.35 -33.18
N LYS A 345 -11.04 -6.40 -34.01
CA LYS A 345 -12.16 -7.24 -34.42
C LYS A 345 -12.51 -8.26 -33.34
N LEU A 346 -13.72 -8.20 -32.81
CA LEU A 346 -14.36 -9.22 -31.98
C LEU A 346 -15.37 -9.99 -32.83
N ARG A 347 -15.87 -11.13 -32.33
CA ARG A 347 -16.83 -11.99 -33.07
C ARG A 347 -18.02 -11.21 -33.67
N ASN A 348 -18.53 -10.19 -32.98
CA ASN A 348 -19.75 -9.46 -33.38
C ASN A 348 -19.57 -7.94 -33.45
N LYS A 349 -18.36 -7.40 -33.22
CA LYS A 349 -18.11 -5.94 -33.16
C LYS A 349 -16.69 -5.60 -33.60
N GLU A 350 -16.54 -4.47 -34.27
CA GLU A 350 -15.25 -3.86 -34.55
C GLU A 350 -15.09 -2.63 -33.66
N ILE A 351 -14.01 -2.58 -32.87
CA ILE A 351 -13.75 -1.48 -31.93
C ILE A 351 -12.50 -0.72 -32.42
N PRO A 352 -12.65 0.55 -32.85
CA PRO A 352 -11.52 1.40 -33.19
C PRO A 352 -10.65 1.69 -31.96
N MET A 353 -9.35 1.53 -32.12
CA MET A 353 -8.35 1.76 -31.08
C MET A 353 -7.27 2.71 -31.59
N VAL A 354 -6.79 3.57 -30.69
CA VAL A 354 -5.67 4.49 -30.94
C VAL A 354 -4.52 4.16 -30.00
N LYS A 355 -3.29 4.21 -30.51
CA LYS A 355 -2.09 4.04 -29.71
C LYS A 355 -1.64 5.40 -29.20
N VAL A 356 -1.71 5.61 -27.90
CA VAL A 356 -1.53 6.91 -27.25
C VAL A 356 -0.20 6.95 -26.50
N ARG A 357 0.60 7.98 -26.75
CA ARG A 357 1.78 8.31 -25.96
C ARG A 357 1.38 9.22 -24.80
N TRP A 358 1.73 8.84 -23.58
CA TRP A 358 1.43 9.59 -22.35
C TRP A 358 2.61 10.48 -21.95
N THR A 359 2.35 11.54 -21.18
CA THR A 359 3.39 12.38 -20.57
C THR A 359 4.36 11.51 -19.76
N HIS A 360 5.67 11.80 -19.85
CA HIS A 360 6.74 11.05 -19.17
C HIS A 360 6.99 9.60 -19.66
N HIS A 361 6.27 9.13 -20.68
CA HIS A 361 6.50 7.81 -21.31
C HIS A 361 7.20 7.94 -22.66
N SER A 362 8.08 6.99 -22.97
CA SER A 362 8.69 6.88 -24.29
C SER A 362 7.69 6.38 -25.34
N PRO A 363 7.92 6.60 -26.66
CA PRO A 363 7.05 6.05 -27.71
C PRO A 363 6.88 4.52 -27.67
N ARG A 364 7.82 3.81 -27.02
CA ARG A 364 7.76 2.35 -26.82
C ARG A 364 6.80 1.91 -25.73
N GLU A 365 6.47 2.80 -24.80
CA GLU A 365 5.58 2.57 -23.64
C GLU A 365 4.13 3.01 -23.92
N ALA A 366 3.84 3.48 -25.14
CA ALA A 366 2.50 3.89 -25.55
C ALA A 366 1.47 2.75 -25.47
N THR A 367 0.25 3.07 -25.04
CA THR A 367 -0.83 2.09 -24.81
C THR A 367 -1.93 2.22 -25.85
N TRP A 368 -2.64 1.11 -26.12
CA TRP A 368 -3.83 1.11 -26.98
C TRP A 368 -5.08 1.44 -26.17
N GLU A 369 -5.78 2.52 -26.54
CA GLU A 369 -7.01 3.00 -25.92
C GLU A 369 -8.15 3.02 -26.95
N VAL A 370 -9.41 3.01 -26.49
CA VAL A 370 -10.59 3.07 -27.38
C VAL A 370 -10.72 4.48 -27.95
N GLU A 371 -10.88 4.59 -29.26
CA GLU A 371 -10.87 5.87 -29.97
C GLU A 371 -11.99 6.82 -29.53
N GLU A 372 -13.21 6.29 -29.37
CA GLU A 372 -14.40 7.06 -28.99
C GLU A 372 -14.19 7.80 -27.66
N HIS A 373 -13.75 7.10 -26.62
CA HIS A 373 -13.44 7.69 -25.31
C HIS A 373 -12.33 8.74 -25.38
N MET A 374 -11.29 8.49 -26.18
CA MET A 374 -10.19 9.45 -26.35
C MET A 374 -10.67 10.72 -27.05
N ARG A 375 -11.61 10.60 -28.00
CA ARG A 375 -12.18 11.73 -28.73
C ARG A 375 -13.13 12.57 -27.86
N GLU A 376 -13.91 11.93 -26.99
CA GLU A 376 -14.76 12.63 -26.01
C GLU A 376 -13.94 13.43 -25.00
N LYS A 377 -12.87 12.83 -24.46
CA LYS A 377 -12.11 13.42 -23.35
C LYS A 377 -10.94 14.30 -23.77
N TYR A 378 -10.30 13.97 -24.88
CA TYR A 378 -9.13 14.68 -25.41
C TYR A 378 -9.33 15.02 -26.90
N PRO A 379 -10.36 15.82 -27.24
CA PRO A 379 -10.71 16.12 -28.62
C PRO A 379 -9.57 16.81 -29.39
N TYR A 380 -8.69 17.54 -28.70
CA TYR A 380 -7.53 18.21 -29.30
C TYR A 380 -6.51 17.26 -29.94
N LEU A 381 -6.48 15.97 -29.55
CA LEU A 381 -5.58 14.97 -30.15
C LEU A 381 -6.05 14.43 -31.50
N PHE A 382 -7.29 14.75 -31.88
CA PHE A 382 -7.94 14.24 -33.10
C PHE A 382 -8.16 15.33 -34.16
N GLN A 383 -7.65 16.53 -33.91
CA GLN A 383 -7.75 17.68 -34.82
C GLN A 383 -6.70 17.62 -35.93
#